data_AF-A0A537XQQ4-F1
#
_entry.id   AF-A0A537XQQ4-F1
#
_cell.length_a   1.000
_cell.length_b   1.000
_cell.length_c   1.000
_cell.angle_alpha   90.00
_cell.angle_beta   90.00
_cell.angle_gamma   90.00
#
_symmetry.space_group_name_H-M   'P 1'
#
loop_
_entity.id
_entity.type
_entity.pdbx_description
1 polymer ?
#
loop_
_entity_poly.entity_id
_entity_poly.type
_entity_poly.pdbx_seq_one_letter_code
_entity_poly.pdbx_strand_id
1 'polypeptide(L)' 'MTKGTRPGHLPPASRTEDQGRVCSHPGCHTKLSIYNLSDRCWQHAEIVFPNYRGKRLVDPRS' A
#
# COMPACT_ATOMS: atom_id res chain seq x y z
N MET A 1 21.24 1.69 -14.57
CA MET A 1 20.82 1.68 -15.99
C MET A 1 19.34 1.32 -16.02
N THR A 2 18.45 2.31 -16.06
CA THR A 2 17.00 2.07 -16.13
C THR A 2 16.69 1.72 -17.58
N LYS A 3 16.29 0.48 -17.86
CA LYS A 3 15.95 0.04 -19.22
C LYS A 3 14.65 0.76 -19.61
N GLY A 4 14.72 1.69 -20.57
CA GLY A 4 13.55 2.41 -21.06
C GLY A 4 12.51 1.46 -21.66
N THR A 5 11.24 1.73 -21.41
CA THR A 5 10.13 0.96 -21.98
C THR A 5 10.06 1.21 -23.50
N ARG A 6 9.84 0.16 -24.30
CA ARG A 6 9.71 0.30 -25.76
C ARG A 6 8.53 1.23 -26.10
N PRO A 7 8.68 2.18 -27.03
CA PRO A 7 7.57 2.99 -27.51
C PRO A 7 6.41 2.09 -27.96
N GLY A 8 5.22 2.29 -27.41
CA GLY A 8 4.03 1.46 -27.66
C GLY A 8 3.68 0.45 -26.57
N HIS A 9 4.56 0.20 -25.60
CA HIS A 9 4.24 -0.64 -24.45
C HIS A 9 3.78 0.22 -23.27
N LEU A 10 2.47 0.32 -23.07
CA LEU A 10 1.89 0.93 -21.88
C LEU A 10 2.24 0.11 -20.63
N PRO A 11 2.47 0.74 -19.48
CA PRO A 11 2.60 0.01 -18.22
C PRO A 11 1.31 -0.78 -17.94
N PRO A 12 1.39 -1.93 -17.25
CA PRO A 12 0.20 -2.66 -16.82
C PRO A 12 -0.68 -1.75 -15.95
N ALA A 13 -1.99 -1.98 -16.01
CA ALA A 13 -2.94 -1.26 -15.17
C ALA A 13 -2.59 -1.43 -13.69
N SER A 14 -2.86 -0.39 -12.89
CA SER A 14 -2.73 -0.46 -11.44
C SER A 14 -3.58 -1.60 -10.88
N ARG A 15 -3.06 -2.29 -9.87
CA ARG A 15 -3.83 -3.29 -9.14
C ARG A 15 -5.03 -2.64 -8.47
N THR A 16 -6.15 -3.34 -8.46
CA THR A 16 -7.40 -2.91 -7.84
C THR A 16 -7.99 -4.03 -7.00
N GLU A 17 -8.78 -3.63 -6.00
CA GLU A 17 -9.56 -4.47 -5.12
C GLU A 17 -11.07 -4.28 -5.36
N ASP A 18 -11.87 -5.13 -4.74
CA ASP A 18 -13.33 -5.07 -4.82
C ASP A 18 -13.90 -3.74 -4.32
N GLN A 19 -15.00 -3.33 -4.96
CA GLN A 19 -15.75 -2.14 -4.57
C GLN A 19 -16.56 -2.37 -3.29
N GLY A 20 -16.84 -1.29 -2.55
CA GLY A 20 -17.72 -1.33 -1.38
C GLY A 20 -17.10 -1.89 -0.11
N ARG A 21 -15.79 -2.19 -0.12
CA ARG A 21 -15.05 -2.61 1.07
C ARG A 21 -15.08 -1.52 2.15
N VAL A 22 -15.11 -1.97 3.40
CA VAL A 22 -15.04 -1.11 4.59
C VAL A 22 -13.80 -1.48 5.38
N CYS A 23 -13.22 -0.51 6.09
CA CYS A 23 -12.08 -0.73 6.96
C CYS A 23 -12.36 -1.85 7.98
N SER A 24 -11.42 -2.80 8.12
CA SER A 24 -11.53 -3.91 9.07
C SER A 24 -11.33 -3.52 10.55
N HIS A 25 -11.06 -2.25 10.85
CA HIS A 25 -10.89 -1.82 12.24
C HIS A 25 -12.25 -1.75 12.95
N PRO A 26 -12.40 -2.34 14.16
CA PRO A 26 -13.68 -2.36 14.86
C PRO A 26 -14.20 -0.92 15.10
N GLY A 27 -15.46 -0.68 14.72
CA GLY A 27 -16.09 0.63 14.82
C GLY A 27 -15.70 1.63 13.71
N CYS A 28 -14.87 1.24 12.74
CA CYS A 28 -14.56 2.07 11.59
C CYS A 28 -15.50 1.77 10.42
N HIS A 29 -16.21 2.79 9.94
CA HIS A 29 -17.14 2.69 8.80
C HIS A 29 -16.59 3.32 7.52
N THR A 30 -15.27 3.58 7.46
CA THR A 30 -14.64 4.20 6.29
C THR A 30 -14.70 3.26 5.10
N LYS A 31 -15.30 3.72 4.00
CA LYS A 31 -15.29 3.02 2.71
C LYS A 31 -13.91 3.10 2.08
N LEU A 32 -13.39 1.96 1.64
CA LEU A 32 -12.10 1.85 0.98
C LEU A 32 -12.26 2.08 -0.52
N SER A 33 -11.31 2.79 -1.11
CA SER A 33 -11.20 2.94 -2.57
C SER A 33 -10.71 1.64 -3.19
N ILE A 34 -11.08 1.37 -4.44
CA ILE A 34 -10.59 0.21 -5.21
C ILE A 34 -9.07 0.17 -5.34
N TYR A 35 -8.39 1.31 -5.20
CA TYR A 35 -6.94 1.39 -5.28
C TYR A 35 -6.26 1.15 -3.92
N ASN A 36 -7.02 1.05 -2.83
CA ASN A 36 -6.47 0.68 -1.54
C ASN A 36 -6.38 -0.84 -1.45
N LEU A 37 -5.17 -1.37 -1.57
CA LEU A 37 -4.90 -2.81 -1.47
C LEU A 37 -4.94 -3.33 -0.02
N SER A 38 -4.96 -2.45 0.97
CA SER A 38 -5.06 -2.80 2.39
C SER A 38 -6.51 -3.05 2.80
N ASP A 39 -6.69 -3.80 3.90
CA ASP A 39 -7.96 -3.97 4.61
C ASP A 39 -8.26 -2.83 5.60
N ARG A 40 -7.31 -1.92 5.80
CA ARG A 40 -7.44 -0.77 6.70
C ARG A 40 -7.49 0.55 5.93
N CYS A 41 -8.19 1.53 6.50
CA CYS A 41 -8.21 2.89 5.96
C CYS A 41 -6.91 3.63 6.30
N TRP A 42 -6.71 4.79 5.69
CA TRP A 42 -5.54 5.64 5.90
C TRP A 42 -5.28 5.99 7.38
N GLN A 43 -6.32 6.07 8.21
CA GLN A 43 -6.20 6.36 9.65
C GLN A 43 -5.76 5.15 10.48
N HIS A 44 -6.07 3.94 10.01
CA HIS A 44 -5.73 2.67 10.67
C HIS A 44 -4.62 1.92 9.94
N ALA A 45 -3.96 2.57 8.99
CA ALA A 45 -2.85 1.98 8.27
C ALA A 45 -1.65 1.81 9.21
N GLU A 46 -0.94 0.70 9.07
CA GLU A 46 0.30 0.49 9.81
C GLU A 46 1.36 1.49 9.31
N ILE A 47 1.98 2.21 10.24
CA ILE A 47 3.08 3.11 9.92
C ILE A 47 4.32 2.24 9.74
N VAL A 48 4.57 1.80 8.51
CA VAL A 48 5.81 1.12 8.15
C VAL A 48 6.86 2.19 7.88
N PHE A 49 7.84 2.31 8.78
CA PHE A 49 9.03 3.11 8.51
C PHE A 49 9.94 2.33 7.57
N PRO A 50 10.08 2.72 6.28
CA PRO A 50 11.00 2.04 5.40
C PRO A 50 12.41 2.20 5.97
N ASN A 51 13.15 1.09 6.05
CA ASN A 51 14.55 1.14 6.46
C ASN A 51 15.31 2.01 5.45
N TYR A 52 15.66 3.23 5.86
CA TYR A 52 16.56 4.07 5.07
C TYR A 52 17.88 3.31 4.90
N ARG A 53 18.33 3.20 3.64
CA ARG A 53 19.55 2.48 3.20
C ARG A 53 20.65 2.54 4.28
N GLY A 54 20.92 1.40 4.93
CA GLY A 54 22.04 1.25 5.86
C GLY A 54 21.76 1.46 7.35
N LYS A 55 20.54 1.78 7.77
CA LYS A 55 20.16 1.84 9.19
C LYS A 55 18.90 1.00 9.43
N ARG A 56 19.03 -0.16 10.09
CA ARG A 56 17.88 -0.89 10.65
C ARG A 56 17.38 -0.10 11.84
N LEU A 57 16.14 0.40 11.79
CA LEU A 57 15.49 1.07 12.93
C LEU A 57 14.59 0.13 13.73
N VAL A 58 14.30 -1.06 13.20
CA VAL A 58 13.58 -2.12 13.93
C VAL A 58 14.58 -2.93 14.74
N ASP A 59 14.58 -2.71 16.06
CA ASP A 59 15.19 -3.66 17.00
C ASP A 59 14.36 -4.96 16.98
N PRO A 60 14.97 -6.12 16.70
CA PRO A 60 14.24 -7.39 16.59
C PRO A 60 13.78 -7.95 17.95
N ARG A 61 13.89 -7.22 19.07
CA ARG A 61 13.50 -7.67 20.42
C ARG A 61 12.45 -6.80 21.11
N SER A 62 11.85 -5.81 20.43
CA SER A 62 10.78 -4.98 21.01
C SER A 62 9.38 -5.44 20.63
#